data_AF-A0AA40HIJ4-F1
#
_entry.id   AF-A0AA40HIJ4-F1
#
_cell.length_a   1.000
_cell.length_b   1.000
_cell.length_c   1.000
_cell.angle_alpha   90.00
_cell.angle_beta   90.00
_cell.angle_gamma   90.00
#
_symmetry.space_group_name_H-M   'P 1'
#
loop_
_entity.id
_entity.type
_entity.pdbx_description
1 polymer ?
#
loop_
_entity_poly.entity_id
_entity_poly.type
_entity_poly.pdbx_seq_one_letter_code
_entity_poly.pdbx_strand_id
1 'polypeptide(L)' 'MHMPFQMGIPFEIRFLVQSSGFQVMVNGDFFINYIHRVPFHWVDNISVTGPMRLTHISFQVRLSKWHLSQGWVREPVYYA' A
#
# COMPACT_ATOMS: atom_id res chain seq x y z
N MET A 1 7.36 19.92 0.72
CA MET A 1 6.92 18.75 1.50
C MET A 1 7.67 18.74 2.82
N HIS A 2 7.01 18.39 3.91
CA HIS A 2 7.60 18.28 5.25
C HIS A 2 8.08 16.83 5.50
N MET A 3 9.04 16.62 6.40
CA MET A 3 9.52 15.29 6.78
C MET A 3 8.54 14.64 7.77
N PRO A 4 7.83 13.55 7.41
CA PRO A 4 6.77 12.99 8.26
C PRO A 4 7.31 12.00 9.32
N PHE A 5 8.62 11.73 9.34
CA PHE A 5 9.24 10.77 10.25
C PHE A 5 10.13 11.47 11.27
N GLN A 6 10.16 10.94 12.49
CA GLN A 6 11.03 11.38 13.56
C GLN A 6 11.94 10.23 14.01
N MET A 7 13.22 10.52 14.22
CA MET A 7 14.21 9.52 14.62
C MET A 7 13.81 8.86 15.95
N GLY A 8 13.88 7.52 15.99
CA GLY A 8 13.56 6.73 17.18
C GLY A 8 12.06 6.54 17.47
N ILE A 9 11.18 7.21 16.72
CA ILE A 9 9.73 7.08 16.86
C ILE A 9 9.19 6.03 15.88
N PRO A 10 8.40 5.04 16.34
CA PRO A 10 7.73 4.11 15.45
C PRO A 10 6.81 4.82 14.47
N PHE A 11 6.69 4.28 13.26
CA PHE A 11 5.80 4.82 12.25
C PHE A 11 5.12 3.71 11.46
N GLU A 12 4.03 4.09 10.81
CA GLU A 12 3.32 3.26 9.84
C GLU A 12 3.26 4.00 8.50
N ILE A 13 3.59 3.31 7.41
CA ILE A 13 3.38 3.81 6.04
C ILE A 13 2.36 2.90 5.37
N ARG A 14 1.32 3.51 4.79
CA ARG A 14 0.34 2.78 3.98
C ARG A 14 0.39 3.29 2.55
N PHE A 15 0.52 2.35 1.61
CA PHE A 15 0.39 2.59 0.18
C PHE A 15 -0.95 2.03 -0.27
N LEU A 16 -1.90 2.91 -0.60
CA LEU A 16 -3.15 2.52 -1.24
C LEU A 16 -2.99 2.60 -2.75
N VAL A 17 -3.08 1.45 -3.43
CA VAL A 17 -3.04 1.39 -4.89
C VAL A 17 -4.40 1.81 -5.44
N GLN A 18 -4.44 2.95 -6.12
CA GLN A 18 -5.61 3.43 -6.87
C GLN A 18 -5.31 3.37 -8.37
N SER A 19 -6.34 3.49 -9.20
CA SER A 19 -6.16 3.53 -10.66
C SER A 19 -5.33 4.74 -11.12
N SER A 20 -5.40 5.87 -10.40
CA SER A 20 -4.68 7.11 -10.71
C SER A 20 -3.25 7.18 -10.18
N GLY A 21 -2.92 6.40 -9.15
CA GLY A 21 -1.63 6.47 -8.47
C GLY A 21 -1.61 5.72 -7.14
N PHE A 22 -0.49 5.85 -6.43
CA PHE A 22 -0.39 5.43 -5.03
C PHE A 22 -0.76 6.60 -4.12
N GLN A 23 -1.78 6.43 -3.30
CA GLN A 23 -2.05 7.31 -2.17
C GLN A 23 -1.21 6.85 -0.98
N VAL A 24 -0.32 7.72 -0.50
CA VAL A 24 0.61 7.43 0.59
C VAL A 24 0.11 8.12 1.85
N MET A 25 -0.02 7.33 2.92
CA MET A 25 -0.37 7.81 4.25
C MET A 25 0.76 7.47 5.23
N VAL A 26 1.04 8.38 6.16
CA VAL A 26 2.01 8.17 7.24
C VAL A 26 1.28 8.37 8.57
N ASN A 27 1.33 7.37 9.45
CA ASN A 27 0.66 7.39 10.75
C ASN A 27 -0.85 7.70 10.69
N GLY A 28 -1.52 7.29 9.61
CA GLY A 28 -2.95 7.55 9.40
C GLY A 28 -3.29 8.88 8.72
N ASP A 29 -2.31 9.77 8.52
CA ASP A 29 -2.52 11.05 7.84
C ASP A 29 -2.10 10.99 6.36
N PHE A 30 -2.81 11.74 5.52
CA PHE A 30 -2.44 11.87 4.11
C PHE A 30 -1.08 12.57 3.96
N PHE A 31 -0.17 11.97 3.20
CA PHE A 31 1.13 12.55 2.91
C PHE A 31 1.24 13.02 1.46
N ILE A 32 0.99 12.13 0.49
CA ILE A 32 1.15 12.45 -0.94
C ILE A 32 0.37 11.47 -1.84
N ASN A 33 0.00 11.93 -3.04
CA ASN A 33 -0.35 11.07 -4.17
C ASN A 33 0.81 10.99 -5.16
N TYR A 34 1.27 9.77 -5.45
CA TYR A 34 2.28 9.50 -6.46
C TYR A 34 1.63 8.89 -7.70
N ILE A 35 1.59 9.65 -8.79
CA ILE A 35 1.00 9.22 -10.06
C ILE A 35 1.79 8.05 -10.65
N HIS A 36 1.09 7.03 -11.15
CA HIS A 36 1.71 5.90 -11.84
C HIS A 36 2.49 6.37 -13.06
N ARG A 37 3.78 6.03 -13.13
CA ARG A 37 4.64 6.30 -14.31
C ARG A 37 4.76 5.09 -15.25
N VAL A 38 4.40 3.92 -14.73
CA VAL A 38 4.28 2.64 -15.41
C VAL A 38 3.03 1.94 -14.89
N PRO A 39 2.48 0.94 -15.60
CA PRO A 39 1.34 0.18 -15.09
C PRO A 39 1.66 -0.47 -13.73
N PHE A 40 0.84 -0.20 -12.72
CA PHE A 40 1.10 -0.66 -11.36
C PHE A 40 1.10 -2.20 -11.22
N HIS A 41 0.42 -2.90 -12.12
CA HIS A 41 0.38 -4.37 -12.13
C HIS A 41 1.71 -5.01 -12.56
N TRP A 42 2.67 -4.23 -13.07
CA TRP A 42 4.03 -4.73 -13.33
C TRP A 42 4.89 -4.79 -12.06
N VAL A 43 4.41 -4.24 -10.93
CA VAL A 43 5.15 -4.25 -9.67
C VAL A 43 4.89 -5.57 -8.95
N ASP A 44 5.93 -6.40 -8.86
CA ASP A 44 5.91 -7.74 -8.25
C ASP A 44 6.81 -7.87 -7.01
N ASN A 45 7.65 -6.87 -6.75
CA ASN A 45 8.63 -6.87 -5.66
C ASN A 45 8.50 -5.63 -4.78
N ILE A 46 8.66 -5.83 -3.47
CA ILE A 46 8.83 -4.76 -2.48
C ILE A 46 10.24 -4.83 -1.89
N SER A 47 10.94 -3.69 -1.88
CA SER A 47 12.25 -3.58 -1.25
C SER A 47 12.22 -2.46 -0.22
N VAL A 48 12.81 -2.77 0.94
CA VAL A 48 12.80 -1.89 2.11
C VAL A 48 14.22 -1.81 2.64
N THR A 49 14.86 -0.66 2.45
CA THR A 49 16.28 -0.46 2.75
C THR A 49 16.51 0.84 3.52
N GLY A 50 17.57 0.89 4.32
CA GLY A 50 17.97 2.09 5.05
C GLY A 50 17.93 1.92 6.58
N PRO A 51 18.26 2.98 7.34
CA PRO A 51 18.43 2.91 8.78
C PRO A 51 17.09 2.89 9.53
N MET A 52 16.44 1.74 9.57
CA MET A 52 15.24 1.53 10.39
C MET A 52 15.09 0.08 10.85
N ARG A 53 14.18 -0.14 11.80
CA ARG A 53 13.74 -1.48 12.21
C ARG A 53 12.36 -1.76 11.63
N LEU A 54 12.27 -2.79 10.80
CA LEU A 54 11.00 -3.24 10.24
C LEU A 54 10.33 -4.22 11.22
N THR A 55 9.09 -3.96 11.59
CA THR A 55 8.32 -4.85 12.49
C THR A 55 7.47 -5.84 11.69
N HIS A 56 6.76 -5.37 10.67
CA HIS A 56 5.96 -6.20 9.78
C HIS A 56 5.67 -5.46 8.46
N ILE A 57 5.33 -6.23 7.43
CA ILE A 57 4.71 -5.77 6.19
C ILE A 57 3.42 -6.56 6.06
N SER A 58 2.31 -5.91 5.73
CA SER A 58 1.03 -6.58 5.49
C SER A 58 0.40 -6.09 4.19
N PHE A 59 -0.32 -7.00 3.52
CA PHE A 59 -1.06 -6.71 2.30
C PHE A 59 -2.54 -6.90 2.58
N GLN A 60 -3.36 -5.93 2.18
CA GLN A 60 -4.81 -5.98 2.37
C GLN A 60 -5.51 -5.67 1.06
N VAL A 61 -6.43 -6.54 0.66
CA VAL A 61 -7.27 -6.34 -0.52
C VAL A 61 -8.59 -5.76 -0.07
N ARG A 62 -8.88 -4.52 -0.48
CA ARG A 62 -10.20 -3.92 -0.24
C ARG A 62 -11.13 -4.34 -1.37
N LEU A 63 -11.81 -5.47 -1.16
CA LEU A 63 -12.91 -5.87 -2.04
C LEU A 63 -14.03 -4.84 -1.94
N SER A 64 -14.63 -4.50 -3.08
CA SER A 64 -15.83 -3.67 -3.08
C SER A 64 -16.96 -4.40 -2.34
N LYS A 65 -17.91 -3.65 -1.77
CA LYS A 65 -19.11 -4.24 -1.13
C LYS A 65 -19.87 -5.18 -2.08
N TRP A 66 -19.82 -4.91 -3.39
CA TRP A 66 -20.37 -5.80 -4.42
C TRP A 66 -19.64 -7.14 -4.52
N HIS A 67 -18.32 -7.15 -4.42
CA HIS A 67 -17.56 -8.40 -4.42
C HIS A 67 -17.79 -9.21 -3.14
N LEU A 68 -17.99 -8.55 -1.99
CA LEU A 68 -18.28 -9.21 -0.72
C LEU A 68 -19.72 -9.77 -0.65
N SER A 69 -20.67 -9.21 -1.40
CA SER A 69 -22.07 -9.65 -1.39
C SER A 69 -22.35 -10.88 -2.25
N GLN A 70 -21.38 -11.36 -3.04
CA GLN A 70 -21.57 -12.47 -3.98
C GLN A 70 -21.25 -13.87 -3.44
N GLY A 71 -20.94 -14.05 -2.15
CA GLY A 71 -20.96 -15.39 -1.50
C GLY A 71 -19.96 -16.46 -2.00
N TRP A 72 -19.09 -16.15 -2.97
CA TRP A 72 -18.08 -17.07 -3.50
C TRP A 72 -16.69 -16.51 -3.23
N VAL A 73 -16.10 -16.85 -2.08
CA VAL A 73 -14.64 -16.78 -1.91
C VAL A 73 -14.08 -18.10 -2.44
N ARG A 74 -13.99 -18.24 -3.77
CA ARG A 74 -12.99 -19.12 -4.35
C ARG A 74 -11.80 -18.23 -4.69
N GLU A 75 -10.65 -18.66 -4.21
CA GLU A 75 -9.35 -18.00 -4.25
C GLU A 75 -9.18 -17.08 -5.46
N PRO A 76 -8.70 -15.83 -5.29
CA PRO A 76 -8.34 -15.05 -6.45
C PRO A 76 -7.10 -15.71 -7.05
N VAL A 77 -7.28 -16.32 -8.23
CA VAL A 77 -6.15 -16.58 -9.13
C VAL A 77 -5.66 -15.20 -9.56
N TYR A 78 -4.77 -14.62 -8.77
CA TYR A 78 -4.00 -13.46 -9.18
C TYR A 78 -3.07 -13.94 -10.29
N TYR A 79 -3.37 -13.59 -11.53
CA TYR A 79 -2.36 -13.62 -12.57
C TYR A 79 -1.33 -12.55 -12.20
N ALA A 80 -0.10 -13.00 -11.98
CA ALA A 80 1.10 -12.19 -12.03
C ALA A 80 1.28 -11.60 -13.44
#